data_AF-A0A1F3B972-F1
#
_entry.id   AF-A0A1F3B972-F1
#
_cell.length_a   1.000
_cell.length_b   1.000
_cell.length_c   1.000
_cell.angle_alpha   90.00
_cell.angle_beta   90.00
_cell.angle_gamma   90.00
#
_symmetry.space_group_name_H-M   'P 1'
#
loop_
_entity.id
_entity.type
_entity.pdbx_description
1 polymer ?
#
loop_
_entity_poly.entity_id
_entity_poly.type
_entity_poly.pdbx_seq_one_letter_code
_entity_poly.pdbx_strand_id
1 'polypeptide(L)'
;MTITLLVSAAVGAQILLTDSDLWEAAPSHAYGLIGFVVLDLLVAALTLARPRLGSLSAMAWALVKFFIMLGDILTARSVGFEDYAQFMNYLFSLWNFDTLLILQLLVALVAYGAFRTTKQTKTTD
;
A
#
# COMPACT_ATOMS: atom_id res chain seq x y z
N MET A 1 -10.23 -0.44 8.63
CA MET A 1 -9.51 -0.98 7.46
C MET A 1 -10.00 -0.37 6.15
N THR A 2 -11.30 -0.35 5.85
CA THR A 2 -11.81 0.18 4.58
C THR A 2 -11.40 1.63 4.35
N ILE A 3 -11.63 2.51 5.34
CA ILE A 3 -11.20 3.91 5.27
C ILE A 3 -9.67 4.01 5.06
N THR A 4 -8.90 3.21 5.79
CA THR A 4 -7.43 3.18 5.68
C THR A 4 -6.96 2.75 4.28
N LEU A 5 -7.63 1.78 3.65
CA LEU A 5 -7.37 1.36 2.27
C LEU A 5 -7.74 2.45 1.27
N LEU A 6 -8.86 3.15 1.48
CA LEU A 6 -9.26 4.27 0.63
C LEU A 6 -8.27 5.44 0.73
N VAL A 7 -7.77 5.74 1.93
CA VAL A 7 -6.71 6.74 2.13
C VAL A 7 -5.42 6.30 1.45
N SER A 8 -5.03 5.03 1.58
CA SER A 8 -3.86 4.46 0.86
C SER A 8 -4.00 4.59 -0.66
N ALA A 9 -5.18 4.28 -1.21
CA ALA A 9 -5.47 4.44 -2.63
C ALA A 9 -5.41 5.92 -3.06
N ALA A 10 -5.96 6.83 -2.26
CA ALA A 10 -5.94 8.26 -2.55
C ALA A 10 -4.52 8.83 -2.55
N VAL A 11 -3.68 8.44 -1.57
CA VAL A 11 -2.28 8.86 -1.50
C VAL A 11 -1.50 8.33 -2.71
N GLY A 12 -1.69 7.05 -3.07
CA GLY A 12 -1.06 6.48 -4.27
C GLY A 12 -1.50 7.17 -5.56
N ALA A 13 -2.79 7.47 -5.69
CA ALA A 13 -3.33 8.24 -6.83
C ALA A 13 -2.77 9.66 -6.88
N GLN A 14 -2.59 10.31 -5.72
CA GLN A 14 -1.97 11.63 -5.66
C GLN A 14 -0.54 11.60 -6.19
N ILE A 15 0.29 10.63 -5.78
CA ILE A 15 1.64 10.45 -6.34
C ILE A 15 1.57 10.33 -7.87
N LEU A 16 0.71 9.45 -8.38
CA LEU A 16 0.56 9.25 -9.84
C LEU A 16 0.16 10.51 -10.60
N LEU A 17 -0.55 11.44 -9.96
CA LEU A 17 -1.04 12.66 -10.60
C LEU A 17 -0.07 13.84 -10.47
N THR A 18 0.74 13.89 -9.41
CA THR A 18 1.56 15.06 -9.08
C THR A 18 3.05 14.86 -9.30
N ASP A 19 3.51 13.61 -9.37
CA ASP A 19 4.93 13.31 -9.48
C ASP A 19 5.31 13.01 -10.94
N SER A 20 5.77 14.04 -11.65
CA SER A 20 6.26 13.92 -13.03
C SER A 20 7.56 13.12 -13.10
N ASP A 21 8.43 13.25 -12.09
CA ASP A 21 9.73 12.59 -12.06
C ASP A 21 9.55 11.07 -11.99
N LEU A 22 8.53 10.59 -11.27
CA LEU A 22 8.16 9.17 -11.25
C LEU A 22 7.87 8.64 -12.67
N TRP A 23 7.16 9.41 -13.48
CA TRP A 23 6.78 9.00 -14.83
C TRP A 23 7.94 9.08 -15.83
N GLU A 24 8.84 10.05 -15.66
CA GLU A 24 10.00 10.25 -16.54
C GLU A 24 11.15 9.29 -16.21
N ALA A 25 11.50 9.18 -14.93
CA ALA A 25 12.64 8.40 -14.45
C ALA A 25 12.29 6.91 -14.29
N ALA A 26 11.08 6.59 -13.84
CA ALA A 26 10.70 5.23 -13.46
C ALA A 26 9.27 4.81 -13.88
N PRO A 27 8.94 4.82 -15.19
CA PRO A 27 7.58 4.49 -15.65
C PRO A 27 7.08 3.12 -15.17
N SER A 28 7.96 2.12 -15.05
CA SER A 28 7.61 0.80 -14.53
C SER A 28 7.10 0.85 -13.09
N HIS A 29 7.64 1.73 -12.24
CA HIS A 29 7.19 1.93 -10.87
C HIS A 29 5.85 2.66 -10.82
N ALA A 30 5.60 3.61 -11.74
CA ALA A 30 4.29 4.24 -11.89
C ALA A 30 3.20 3.20 -12.21
N TYR A 31 3.46 2.27 -13.14
CA TYR A 31 2.52 1.17 -13.43
C TYR A 31 2.31 0.23 -12.24
N GLY A 32 3.37 -0.05 -11.46
CA GLY A 32 3.27 -0.79 -10.21
C GLY A 32 2.36 -0.09 -9.19
N LEU A 33 2.51 1.23 -9.04
CA LEU A 33 1.71 2.04 -8.13
C LEU A 33 0.24 2.12 -8.57
N ILE A 34 -0.06 2.15 -9.88
CA ILE A 34 -1.42 1.97 -10.38
C ILE A 34 -2.01 0.64 -9.90
N GLY A 35 -1.24 -0.46 -10.03
CA GLY A 35 -1.65 -1.77 -9.54
C GLY A 35 -1.98 -1.75 -8.05
N PHE A 36 -1.17 -1.04 -7.25
CA PHE A 36 -1.42 -0.88 -5.82
C PHE A 36 -2.71 -0.12 -5.50
N VAL A 37 -2.96 1.00 -6.19
CA VAL A 37 -4.18 1.79 -6.02
C VAL A 37 -5.41 0.95 -6.36
N VAL A 38 -5.38 0.23 -7.48
CA VAL A 38 -6.50 -0.63 -7.91
C VAL A 38 -6.76 -1.73 -6.88
N LEU A 39 -5.71 -2.40 -6.40
CA LEU A 39 -5.86 -3.48 -5.41
C LEU A 39 -6.35 -2.95 -4.05
N ASP A 40 -5.90 -1.77 -3.62
CA ASP A 40 -6.43 -1.13 -2.40
C ASP A 40 -7.95 -0.91 -2.51
N LEU A 41 -8.44 -0.43 -3.66
CA LEU A 41 -9.87 -0.25 -3.91
C LEU A 41 -10.64 -1.57 -3.95
N LEU A 42 -10.09 -2.60 -4.62
CA LEU A 42 -10.73 -3.91 -4.69
C LEU A 42 -10.84 -4.58 -3.32
N VAL A 43 -9.77 -4.51 -2.52
CA VAL A 43 -9.76 -5.03 -1.16
C VAL A 43 -10.74 -4.24 -0.28
N ALA A 44 -10.81 -2.91 -0.43
CA ALA A 44 -11.78 -2.07 0.28
C ALA A 44 -13.23 -2.44 -0.10
N ALA A 45 -13.52 -2.75 -1.36
CA ALA A 45 -14.82 -3.26 -1.77
C ALA A 45 -15.12 -4.63 -1.12
N LEU A 46 -14.11 -5.51 -1.07
CA LEU A 46 -14.26 -6.84 -0.47
C LEU A 46 -14.49 -6.79 1.05
N THR A 47 -13.90 -5.82 1.77
CA THR A 47 -14.16 -5.65 3.21
C THR A 47 -15.60 -5.24 3.50
N LEU A 48 -16.25 -4.56 2.56
CA LEU A 48 -17.68 -4.22 2.65
C LEU A 48 -18.57 -5.42 2.26
N ALA A 49 -18.24 -6.11 1.17
CA ALA A 49 -19.06 -7.21 0.65
C ALA A 49 -18.96 -8.50 1.49
N ARG A 50 -17.76 -8.83 1.96
CA ARG A 50 -17.46 -10.04 2.74
C ARG A 50 -16.48 -9.75 3.87
N PRO A 51 -16.93 -9.21 5.02
CA PRO A 51 -16.05 -8.66 6.06
C PRO A 51 -14.94 -9.59 6.54
N ARG A 52 -15.21 -10.89 6.70
CA ARG A 52 -14.20 -11.87 7.15
C ARG A 52 -13.12 -12.14 6.09
N LEU A 53 -13.53 -12.37 4.84
CA LEU A 53 -12.59 -12.58 3.74
C LEU A 53 -11.83 -11.29 3.45
N GLY A 54 -12.51 -10.15 3.42
CA GLY A 54 -11.90 -8.84 3.24
C GLY A 54 -10.88 -8.51 4.33
N SER A 55 -11.13 -8.87 5.59
CA SER A 55 -10.15 -8.69 6.67
C SER A 55 -8.88 -9.50 6.43
N LEU A 56 -9.01 -10.77 6.04
CA LEU A 56 -7.86 -11.62 5.74
C LEU A 56 -7.10 -11.12 4.50
N SER A 57 -7.82 -10.77 3.44
CA SER A 57 -7.25 -10.22 2.21
C SER A 57 -6.56 -8.88 2.47
N ALA A 58 -7.12 -7.99 3.27
CA ALA A 58 -6.51 -6.73 3.64
C ALA A 58 -5.22 -6.90 4.43
N MET A 59 -5.18 -7.85 5.37
CA MET A 59 -3.97 -8.16 6.12
C MET A 59 -2.87 -8.70 5.20
N ALA A 60 -3.20 -9.69 4.36
CA ALA A 60 -2.23 -10.28 3.42
C ALA A 60 -1.72 -9.24 2.41
N TRP A 61 -2.63 -8.45 1.85
CA TRP A 61 -2.31 -7.42 0.87
C TRP A 61 -1.41 -6.33 1.45
N ALA A 62 -1.71 -5.83 2.66
CA ALA A 62 -0.91 -4.82 3.31
C ALA A 62 0.52 -5.30 3.58
N LEU A 63 0.70 -6.56 3.99
CA LEU A 63 2.03 -7.14 4.19
C LEU A 63 2.80 -7.28 2.87
N VAL A 64 2.15 -7.77 1.81
CA VAL A 64 2.77 -7.87 0.48
C VAL A 64 3.22 -6.49 -0.01
N LYS A 65 2.34 -5.50 0.03
CA LYS A 65 2.65 -4.13 -0.40
C LYS A 65 3.78 -3.51 0.45
N PHE A 66 3.77 -3.73 1.76
CA PHE A 66 4.86 -3.31 2.65
C PHE A 66 6.20 -3.91 2.24
N PHE A 67 6.26 -5.22 1.99
CA PHE A 67 7.51 -5.87 1.58
C PHE A 67 7.98 -5.47 0.18
N ILE A 68 7.07 -5.14 -0.74
CA ILE A 68 7.48 -4.60 -2.05
C ILE A 68 8.13 -3.22 -1.86
N MET A 69 7.49 -2.32 -1.12
CA MET A 69 8.06 -0.98 -0.85
C MET A 69 9.37 -1.05 -0.04
N LEU A 70 9.46 -1.98 0.91
CA LEU A 70 10.72 -2.24 1.62
C LEU A 70 11.78 -2.82 0.68
N GLY A 71 11.37 -3.65 -0.29
CA GLY A 71 12.22 -4.13 -1.37
C GLY A 71 12.78 -2.97 -2.20
N ASP A 72 11.97 -1.96 -2.53
CA ASP A 72 12.43 -0.76 -3.21
C ASP A 72 13.48 -0.02 -2.37
N ILE A 73 13.26 0.11 -1.05
CA ILE A 73 14.25 0.73 -0.15
C ILE A 73 15.56 -0.07 -0.10
N LEU A 74 15.51 -1.41 -0.12
CA LEU A 74 16.68 -2.25 0.12
C LEU A 74 17.44 -2.65 -1.15
N THR A 75 16.75 -2.69 -2.29
CA THR A 75 17.24 -3.36 -3.50
C THR A 75 17.04 -2.56 -4.78
N ALA A 76 16.36 -1.41 -4.74
CA ALA A 76 16.17 -0.65 -5.95
C ALA A 76 17.51 -0.20 -6.54
N ARG A 77 17.71 -0.65 -7.78
CA ARG A 77 18.65 -0.02 -8.71
C ARG A 77 18.13 1.39 -8.96
N SER A 78 19.01 2.38 -9.09
CA SER A 78 18.68 3.78 -9.37
C SER A 78 18.06 3.97 -10.77
N VAL A 79 17.01 3.22 -11.12
CA VAL A 79 16.39 3.25 -12.44
C VAL A 79 15.86 4.66 -12.67
N GLY A 80 16.49 5.37 -13.61
CA GLY A 80 16.20 6.78 -13.91
C GLY A 80 16.94 7.81 -13.03
N PHE A 81 17.74 7.38 -12.06
CA PHE A 81 18.57 8.23 -11.21
C PHE A 81 20.06 7.88 -11.35
N GLU A 82 20.93 8.88 -11.26
CA GLU A 82 22.38 8.66 -11.47
C GLU A 82 23.05 7.93 -10.30
N ASP A 83 22.50 8.06 -9.09
CA ASP A 83 23.02 7.46 -7.86
C ASP A 83 21.90 6.97 -6.93
N TYR A 84 22.22 5.96 -6.13
CA TYR A 84 21.36 5.42 -5.08
C TYR A 84 21.03 6.47 -4.00
N ALA A 85 21.99 7.32 -3.61
CA ALA A 85 21.72 8.38 -2.63
C ALA A 85 20.70 9.41 -3.15
N GLN A 86 20.77 9.74 -4.44
CA GLN A 86 19.79 10.61 -5.09
C GLN A 86 18.40 9.96 -5.11
N PHE A 87 18.33 8.67 -5.44
CA PHE A 87 17.08 7.90 -5.39
C PHE A 87 16.46 7.86 -3.98
N MET A 88 17.28 7.61 -2.94
CA MET A 88 16.80 7.62 -1.55
C MET A 88 16.32 9.01 -1.11
N ASN A 89 17.04 10.07 -1.47
CA ASN A 89 16.61 11.43 -1.18
C ASN A 89 15.28 11.77 -1.88
N TYR A 90 15.11 11.36 -3.14
CA TYR A 90 13.82 11.47 -3.83
C TYR A 90 12.73 10.71 -3.08
N LEU A 91 12.93 9.42 -2.81
CA LEU A 91 11.95 8.54 -2.16
C LEU A 91 11.47 9.09 -0.80
N PHE A 92 12.39 9.53 0.05
CA PHE A 92 12.09 10.07 1.38
C PHE A 92 11.73 11.57 1.40
N SER A 93 11.95 12.30 0.30
CA SER A 93 11.41 13.66 0.16
C SER A 93 9.90 13.66 -0.09
N LEU A 94 9.38 12.54 -0.61
CA LEU A 94 7.96 12.33 -0.84
C LEU A 94 7.28 11.88 0.44
N TRP A 95 6.70 12.82 1.18
CA TRP A 95 5.89 12.51 2.37
C TRP A 95 4.77 11.49 2.09
N ASN A 96 4.30 11.42 0.83
CA ASN A 96 3.33 10.43 0.37
C ASN A 96 3.87 8.99 0.45
N PHE A 97 5.15 8.76 0.13
CA PHE A 97 5.76 7.44 0.20
C PHE A 97 5.84 6.96 1.66
N ASP A 98 6.32 7.81 2.56
CA ASP A 98 6.36 7.53 4.00
C ASP A 98 4.96 7.23 4.55
N THR A 99 3.98 8.02 4.10
CA THR A 99 2.57 7.82 4.45
C THR A 99 2.07 6.45 3.99
N LEU A 100 2.38 6.05 2.75
CA LEU A 100 2.00 4.72 2.24
C LEU A 100 2.61 3.59 3.06
N LEU A 101 3.88 3.71 3.44
CA LEU A 101 4.61 2.71 4.23
C LEU A 101 3.95 2.52 5.61
N ILE A 102 3.68 3.62 6.31
CA ILE A 102 3.00 3.61 7.62
C ILE A 102 1.58 3.06 7.49
N LEU A 103 0.84 3.45 6.45
CA LEU A 103 -0.52 2.99 6.23
C LEU A 103 -0.60 1.46 6.09
N GLN A 104 0.39 0.79 5.49
CA GLN A 104 0.34 -0.67 5.38
C GLN A 104 0.42 -1.36 6.75
N LEU A 105 1.28 -0.86 7.65
CA LEU A 105 1.34 -1.40 9.01
C LEU A 105 0.02 -1.18 9.76
N LEU A 106 -0.59 -0.01 9.59
CA LEU A 106 -1.91 0.28 10.17
C LEU A 106 -3.02 -0.60 9.59
N VAL A 107 -3.05 -0.82 8.27
CA VAL A 107 -4.01 -1.72 7.63
C VAL A 107 -3.84 -3.14 8.18
N ALA A 108 -2.61 -3.65 8.27
CA ALA A 108 -2.34 -4.99 8.78
C ALA A 108 -2.81 -5.16 10.24
N LEU A 109 -2.50 -4.19 11.11
CA LEU A 109 -2.91 -4.18 12.52
C LEU A 109 -4.44 -4.17 12.68
N VAL A 110 -5.12 -3.26 11.96
CA VAL A 110 -6.59 -3.13 12.05
C VAL A 110 -7.28 -4.35 11.44
N ALA A 111 -6.75 -4.88 10.34
CA ALA A 111 -7.28 -6.07 9.69
C ALA A 111 -7.15 -7.32 10.59
N TYR A 112 -6.02 -7.48 11.27
CA TYR A 112 -5.82 -8.55 12.25
C TYR A 112 -6.83 -8.48 13.41
N GLY A 113 -7.04 -7.28 13.98
CA GLY A 113 -8.03 -7.07 15.04
C GLY A 113 -9.44 -7.46 14.60
N ALA A 114 -9.88 -6.99 13.44
CA ALA A 114 -11.19 -7.30 12.87
C ALA A 114 -11.38 -8.79 12.55
N PHE A 115 -10.34 -9.47 12.04
CA PHE A 115 -10.39 -10.91 11.80
C PHE A 115 -10.59 -11.71 13.09
N ARG A 116 -9.95 -11.30 14.20
CA ARG A 116 -10.14 -11.96 15.50
C ARG A 116 -11.56 -11.82 16.03
N THR A 117 -12.14 -10.61 15.95
CA THR A 117 -13.52 -10.37 16.43
C THR A 117 -14.58 -11.17 15.67
N THR A 118 -14.48 -11.23 14.33
CA THR A 118 -15.38 -12.04 13.49
C THR A 118 -15.21 -13.56 13.66
N LYS A 119 -14.13 -14.03 14.30
CA LYS A 119 -13.96 -15.44 14.66
C LYS A 119 -14.74 -15.79 15.93
N GLN A 120 -14.83 -14.87 16.89
CA GLN A 120 -15.48 -15.14 18.18
C GLN A 120 -17.00 -15.17 18.08
N THR A 121 -17.62 -14.34 17.23
CA THR A 121 -19.07 -14.35 17.02
C THR A 121 -19.59 -15.65 16.40
N LYS A 122 -18.76 -16.36 15.62
CA LYS A 122 -19.12 -17.66 15.03
C LYS A 122 -19.00 -18.85 15.99
N THR A 123 -18.37 -18.68 17.15
CA THR A 123 -18.16 -19.77 18.13
C THR A 123 -19.13 -19.73 19.31
N THR A 124 -19.96 -18.69 19.39
CA THR A 124 -20.93 -18.47 20.47
C THR A 124 -22.39 -18.76 20.06
N ASP A 125 -22.62 -19.13 18.80
CA ASP A 125 -23.91 -19.55 18.24
C ASP A 125 -23.90 -21.07 17.98
#